data_AF-A0A2G9XPC0-F1
#
_entry.id   AF-A0A2G9XPC0-F1
#
_cell.length_a   1.000
_cell.length_b   1.000
_cell.length_c   1.000
_cell.angle_alpha   90.00
_cell.angle_beta   90.00
_cell.angle_gamma   90.00
#
_symmetry.space_group_name_H-M   'P 1'
#
loop_
_entity.id
_entity.type
_entity.pdbx_description
1 polymer ?
#
loop_
_entity_poly.entity_id
_entity_poly.type
_entity_poly.pdbx_seq_one_letter_code
_entity_poly.pdbx_strand_id
1 'polypeptide(L)'
;MVYVQVVELYLPDNATFRFVAHPYHLTDFSRYVAAYADELHGVEIENFQHQWEMKQIDKERIEAIAEEYGLMLLTNSDAHSLDNIGRYYNEVALGELYLRIARKGC
;
A
#
# COMPACT_ATOMS: atom_id res chain seq x y z
N MET A 1 20.13 4.51 -0.28
CA MET A 1 18.94 5.07 -0.95
C MET A 1 17.86 4.01 -0.81
N VAL A 2 16.74 4.33 -0.17
CA VAL A 2 15.63 3.39 0.04
C VAL A 2 14.68 3.56 -1.14
N TYR A 3 14.43 2.50 -1.90
CA TYR A 3 13.53 2.57 -3.06
C TYR A 3 12.12 2.17 -2.63
N VAL A 4 11.43 3.08 -1.95
CA VAL A 4 10.05 2.91 -1.50
C VAL A 4 9.23 4.11 -1.97
N GLN A 5 8.07 3.83 -2.53
CA GLN A 5 7.11 4.85 -2.92
C GLN A 5 5.90 4.75 -1.98
N VAL A 6 5.44 5.89 -1.49
CA VAL A 6 4.28 5.98 -0.61
C VAL A 6 3.24 6.86 -1.28
N VAL A 7 2.01 6.35 -1.33
CA VAL A 7 0.85 7.12 -1.75
C VAL A 7 0.17 7.68 -0.51
N GLU A 8 -0.15 8.97 -0.57
CA GLU A 8 -0.96 9.65 0.43
C GLU A 8 -2.33 10.00 -0.18
N LEU A 9 -3.39 9.57 0.49
CA LEU A 9 -4.75 9.97 0.19
C LEU A 9 -5.19 10.97 1.26
N TYR A 10 -5.32 12.23 0.88
CA TYR A 10 -5.85 13.27 1.76
C TYR A 10 -7.38 13.18 1.78
N LEU A 11 -7.92 12.94 2.96
CA LEU A 11 -9.35 12.81 3.21
C LEU A 11 -9.87 14.10 3.88
N PRO A 12 -11.20 14.29 3.95
CA PRO A 12 -11.79 15.33 4.79
C PRO A 12 -11.29 15.24 6.25
N ASP A 13 -11.40 16.37 6.96
CA ASP A 13 -10.98 16.53 8.36
C ASP A 13 -9.46 16.39 8.60
N ASN A 14 -8.66 16.70 7.56
CA ASN A 14 -7.20 16.62 7.56
C ASN A 14 -6.64 15.22 7.86
N ALA A 15 -7.47 14.18 7.71
CA ALA A 15 -7.01 12.80 7.84
C ALA A 15 -6.22 12.38 6.58
N THR A 16 -5.14 11.60 6.77
CA THR A 16 -4.33 11.11 5.66
C THR A 16 -4.19 9.60 5.74
N PHE A 17 -4.67 8.89 4.71
CA PHE A 17 -4.41 7.47 4.55
C PHE A 17 -3.13 7.27 3.74
N ARG A 18 -2.23 6.41 4.20
CA ARG A 18 -0.92 6.16 3.59
C ARG A 18 -0.72 4.70 3.28
N PHE A 19 -0.21 4.39 2.10
CA PHE A 19 0.18 3.03 1.76
C PHE A 19 1.44 2.97 0.90
N VAL A 20 2.20 1.89 1.05
CA VAL A 20 3.36 1.63 0.20
C VAL A 20 2.90 1.11 -1.16
N ALA A 21 3.31 1.78 -2.24
CA ALA A 21 3.02 1.37 -3.61
C ALA A 21 4.08 0.39 -4.14
N HIS A 22 3.60 -0.62 -4.88
CA HIS A 22 4.37 -1.63 -5.62
C HIS A 22 5.75 -1.96 -4.97
N PRO A 23 5.78 -2.62 -3.80
CA PRO A 23 7.01 -2.82 -3.00
C PRO A 23 7.93 -3.91 -3.56
N TYR A 24 8.40 -3.76 -4.80
CA TYR A 24 9.20 -4.80 -5.45
C TYR A 24 10.64 -4.92 -4.94
N HIS A 25 11.10 -3.98 -4.10
CA HIS A 25 12.37 -4.08 -3.36
C HIS A 25 12.13 -4.51 -1.91
N LEU A 26 11.97 -5.82 -1.67
CA LEU A 26 11.56 -6.37 -0.37
C LEU A 26 12.42 -5.94 0.83
N THR A 27 13.75 -5.87 0.69
CA THR A 27 14.63 -5.44 1.80
C THR A 27 14.38 -3.99 2.20
N ASP A 28 14.21 -3.10 1.23
CA ASP A 28 13.95 -1.69 1.47
C ASP A 28 12.53 -1.50 2.01
N PHE A 29 11.55 -2.21 1.44
CA PHE A 29 10.19 -2.28 1.93
C PHE A 29 10.12 -2.71 3.41
N SER A 30 10.71 -3.85 3.77
CA SER A 30 10.68 -4.35 5.17
C SER A 30 11.29 -3.34 6.14
N ARG A 31 12.41 -2.72 5.77
CA ARG A 31 13.07 -1.69 6.60
C ARG A 31 12.20 -0.44 6.75
N TYR A 32 11.56 -0.01 5.67
CA TYR A 32 10.69 1.15 5.68
C TYR A 32 9.45 0.91 6.53
N VAL A 33 8.75 -0.22 6.35
CA VAL A 33 7.59 -0.56 7.19
C VAL A 33 7.98 -0.62 8.65
N ALA A 34 9.08 -1.29 9.01
CA ALA A 34 9.54 -1.36 10.40
C ALA A 34 9.84 0.03 11.01
N ALA A 35 10.31 0.99 10.21
CA ALA A 35 10.63 2.34 10.67
C ALA A 35 9.42 3.27 10.77
N TYR A 36 8.38 3.04 9.95
CA TYR A 36 7.23 3.94 9.80
C TYR A 36 5.87 3.25 9.98
N ALA A 37 5.84 2.10 10.68
CA ALA A 37 4.63 1.28 10.84
C ALA A 37 3.45 2.02 11.48
N ASP A 38 3.74 3.02 12.31
CA ASP A 38 2.73 3.85 13.00
C ASP A 38 2.12 4.92 12.09
N GLU A 39 2.69 5.17 10.91
CA GLU A 39 2.19 6.16 9.93
C GLU A 39 1.60 5.49 8.68
N LEU A 40 1.80 4.18 8.52
CA LEU A 40 1.36 3.39 7.38
C LEU A 40 0.07 2.62 7.67
N HIS A 41 -0.80 2.58 6.67
CA HIS A 41 -2.14 2.01 6.77
C HIS A 41 -2.38 0.87 5.78
N GLY A 42 -1.55 0.77 4.74
CA GLY A 42 -1.65 -0.26 3.72
C GLY A 42 -0.37 -0.50 2.94
N VAL A 43 -0.41 -1.52 2.10
CA VAL A 43 0.63 -1.88 1.14
C VAL A 43 0.00 -2.54 -0.08
N GLU A 44 0.53 -2.23 -1.26
CA GLU A 44 0.13 -2.94 -2.47
C GLU A 44 0.69 -4.37 -2.51
N ILE A 45 -0.17 -5.34 -2.80
CA ILE A 45 0.20 -6.73 -3.06
C ILE A 45 0.15 -7.07 -4.55
N GLU A 46 -0.58 -6.27 -5.35
CA GLU A 46 -0.59 -6.36 -6.81
C GLU A 46 -0.64 -4.97 -7.45
N ASN A 47 0.07 -4.83 -8.58
CA ASN A 47 0.07 -3.62 -9.37
C ASN A 47 0.07 -3.98 -10.87
N PHE A 48 -0.86 -3.44 -11.67
CA PHE A 48 -0.96 -3.78 -13.10
C PHE A 48 0.24 -3.28 -13.93
N GLN A 49 0.61 -2.01 -13.74
CA GLN A 49 1.74 -1.39 -14.44
C GLN A 49 3.06 -2.09 -14.10
N HIS A 50 3.20 -2.52 -12.84
CA HIS A 50 4.39 -3.21 -12.30
C HIS A 50 4.20 -4.72 -12.16
N GLN A 51 3.30 -5.33 -12.93
CA GLN A 51 2.94 -6.74 -12.76
C GLN A 51 4.12 -7.71 -12.96
N TRP A 52 5.13 -7.33 -13.74
CA TRP A 52 6.29 -8.19 -14.01
C TRP A 52 7.23 -8.24 -12.81
N GLU A 53 7.49 -7.10 -12.19
CA GLU A 53 8.27 -6.95 -10.97
C GLU A 53 7.53 -7.59 -9.79
N MET A 54 6.22 -7.32 -9.67
CA MET A 54 5.36 -7.85 -8.60
C MET A 54 5.16 -9.38 -8.68
N LYS A 55 5.44 -10.02 -9.82
CA LYS A 55 5.45 -11.49 -9.94
C LYS A 55 6.75 -12.14 -9.50
N GLN A 56 7.83 -11.37 -9.39
CA GLN A 56 9.15 -11.85 -9.01
C GLN A 56 9.40 -11.73 -7.50
N ILE A 57 8.51 -11.06 -6.77
CA ILE A 57 8.62 -10.88 -5.33
C ILE A 57 7.85 -11.95 -4.55
N ASP A 58 8.35 -12.19 -3.35
CA ASP A 58 7.72 -13.03 -2.34
C ASP A 58 6.49 -12.32 -1.75
N LYS A 59 5.32 -12.64 -2.32
CA LYS A 59 4.03 -12.11 -1.87
C LYS A 59 3.67 -12.57 -0.46
N GLU A 60 3.99 -13.82 -0.11
CA GLU A 60 3.72 -14.37 1.23
C GLU A 60 4.46 -13.55 2.29
N ARG A 61 5.69 -13.11 1.99
CA ARG A 61 6.43 -12.20 2.87
C ARG A 61 5.79 -10.83 3.00
N ILE A 62 5.23 -10.26 1.94
CA ILE A 62 4.52 -8.98 2.02
C ILE A 62 3.26 -9.13 2.87
N GLU A 63 2.50 -10.21 2.67
CA GLU A 63 1.31 -10.52 3.44
C GLU A 63 1.64 -10.71 4.92
N ALA A 64 2.70 -11.45 5.26
CA ALA A 64 3.16 -11.64 6.63
C ALA A 64 3.54 -10.31 7.32
N ILE A 65 4.26 -9.43 6.62
CA ILE A 65 4.60 -8.10 7.12
C ILE A 65 3.33 -7.24 7.27
N ALA A 66 2.41 -7.31 6.32
CA ALA A 66 1.15 -6.59 6.40
C ALA A 66 0.32 -7.04 7.61
N GLU A 67 0.26 -8.34 7.89
CA GLU A 67 -0.39 -8.89 9.07
C GLU A 67 0.31 -8.43 10.37
N GLU A 68 1.64 -8.56 10.44
CA GLU A 68 2.45 -8.15 11.60
C GLU A 68 2.20 -6.70 12.00
N TYR A 69 2.12 -5.80 11.03
CA TYR A 69 1.94 -4.37 11.25
C TYR A 69 0.50 -3.88 11.06
N GLY A 70 -0.47 -4.77 10.83
CA GLY A 70 -1.89 -4.41 10.67
C GLY A 70 -2.21 -3.54 9.44
N LEU A 71 -1.47 -3.71 8.35
CA LEU A 71 -1.63 -2.98 7.09
C LEU A 71 -2.76 -3.58 6.24
N MET A 72 -3.47 -2.73 5.50
CA MET A 72 -4.42 -3.15 4.46
C MET A 72 -3.66 -3.64 3.22
N LEU A 73 -4.00 -4.82 2.70
CA LEU A 73 -3.53 -5.26 1.39
C LEU A 73 -4.35 -4.57 0.30
N LEU A 74 -3.65 -3.99 -0.68
CA LEU A 74 -4.24 -3.20 -1.75
C LEU A 74 -3.81 -3.74 -3.12
N THR A 75 -4.66 -3.55 -4.12
CA THR A 75 -4.30 -3.79 -5.52
C THR A 75 -4.58 -2.58 -6.38
N ASN A 76 -3.61 -2.16 -7.20
CA ASN A 76 -3.72 -0.91 -7.96
C ASN A 76 -3.39 -1.10 -9.43
N SER A 77 -4.01 -0.30 -10.29
CA SER A 77 -3.74 -0.36 -11.73
C SER A 77 -2.53 0.48 -12.15
N ASP A 78 -2.21 1.54 -11.40
CA ASP A 78 -1.20 2.55 -11.77
C ASP A 78 -1.33 2.94 -13.26
N ALA A 79 -2.57 3.29 -13.61
CA ALA A 79 -3.00 3.39 -14.99
C ALA A 79 -2.36 4.60 -15.69
N HIS A 80 -1.46 4.33 -16.64
CA HIS A 80 -0.88 5.33 -17.54
C HIS A 80 -1.68 5.51 -18.84
N SER A 81 -2.83 4.84 -18.96
CA SER A 81 -3.80 5.01 -20.04
C SER A 81 -5.22 4.76 -19.54
N LEU A 82 -6.23 5.33 -20.20
CA LEU A 82 -7.63 5.18 -19.81
C LEU A 82 -8.10 3.71 -19.83
N ASP A 83 -7.59 2.92 -20.78
CA ASP A 83 -7.93 1.49 -20.95
C ASP A 83 -7.42 0.61 -19.80
N ASN A 84 -6.55 1.16 -18.94
CA ASN A 84 -6.00 0.45 -17.79
C ASN A 84 -6.69 0.82 -16.48
N ILE A 85 -7.55 1.85 -16.47
CA ILE A 85 -8.34 2.22 -15.29
C ILE A 85 -9.24 1.03 -14.92
N GLY A 86 -9.19 0.63 -13.65
CA GLY A 86 -10.01 -0.47 -13.13
C GLY A 86 -9.49 -1.88 -13.43
N ARG A 87 -8.34 -2.05 -14.10
CA ARG A 87 -7.74 -3.40 -14.26
C ARG A 87 -7.37 -4.06 -12.95
N TYR A 88 -7.08 -3.25 -11.93
CA TYR A 88 -6.91 -3.60 -10.52
C TYR A 88 -7.49 -2.45 -9.71
N TYR A 89 -8.24 -2.78 -8.67
CA TYR A 89 -8.96 -1.83 -7.85
C TYR A 89 -9.25 -2.39 -6.46
N ASN A 90 -9.61 -1.52 -5.54
CA ASN A 90 -10.09 -1.87 -4.22
C ASN A 90 -11.48 -1.26 -4.04
N GLU A 91 -12.45 -2.05 -3.59
CA GLU A 91 -13.72 -1.53 -3.11
C GLU A 91 -13.63 -1.37 -1.59
N VAL A 92 -13.46 -0.13 -1.13
CA VAL A 92 -13.27 0.18 0.29
C VAL A 92 -14.24 1.29 0.68
N ALA A 93 -14.99 1.07 1.75
CA ALA A 93 -15.83 2.10 2.33
C ALA A 93 -14.97 3.23 2.91
N LEU A 94 -15.36 4.49 2.70
CA LEU A 94 -14.62 5.63 3.24
C LEU A 94 -14.40 5.53 4.75
N GLY A 95 -15.41 5.05 5.50
CA GLY A 95 -15.30 4.83 6.94
C GLY A 95 -14.22 3.82 7.35
N GLU A 96 -13.93 2.82 6.51
CA GLU A 96 -12.84 1.86 6.77
C GLU A 96 -11.47 2.54 6.68
N LEU A 97 -11.28 3.48 5.75
CA LEU A 97 -10.04 4.26 5.67
C LEU A 97 -9.83 5.07 6.96
N TYR A 98 -10.88 5.75 7.45
CA TYR A 98 -10.83 6.48 8.71
C TYR A 98 -10.54 5.58 9.92
N LEU A 99 -11.16 4.40 9.99
CA LEU A 99 -10.91 3.45 11.07
C LEU A 99 -9.45 3.00 11.12
N ARG A 100 -8.81 2.81 9.96
CA ARG A 100 -7.38 2.45 9.91
C ARG A 100 -6.49 3.57 10.38
N ILE A 101 -6.77 4.81 9.99
CA ILE A 101 -6.05 6.00 10.47
C ILE A 101 -6.17 6.11 12.00
N ALA A 102 -7.39 6.02 12.53
CA ALA A 102 -7.65 6.13 13.96
C ALA A 102 -6.95 5.06 14.81
N ARG A 103 -6.72 3.86 14.26
CA ARG A 103 -5.99 2.77 14.95
C ARG A 103 -4.49 3.05 15.08
N LYS A 104 -3.94 3.91 14.24
CA LYS A 104 -2.50 4.19 14.17
C LYS A 104 -2.09 5.46 14.93
N GLY A 105 -3.06 6.26 15.37
CA GLY A 105 -2.84 7.41 16.27
C GLY A 105 -2.23 8.63 15.58
N CYS A 106 -2.27 8.67 14.24
CA CYS A 106 -1.79 9.75 13.39
C CYS A 106 -2.91 10.68 12.90
#